data_AF-A0A6B3EYN9-F1
#
_entry.id   AF-A0A6B3EYN9-F1
#
_cell.length_a   1.000
_cell.length_b   1.000
_cell.length_c   1.000
_cell.angle_alpha   90.00
_cell.angle_beta   90.00
_cell.angle_gamma   90.00
#
_symmetry.space_group_name_H-M   'P 1'
#
loop_
_entity.id
_entity.type
_entity.pdbx_description
1 polymer ?
#
loop_
_entity_poly.entity_id
_entity_poly.type
_entity_poly.pdbx_seq_one_letter_code
_entity_poly.pdbx_strand_id
1 'polypeptide(L)'
;RGVRVQIRLESYEQMYANMDALLAGGRAPDLFRCDYANLGMYSASGQLLDLSPYFSTKDRTGFLPALWEAVCHEGRPYAVPHHTDTTAVLYRKDMFREAGITHVPSSLEEAWTWDEFSEICARLRKKLHGVYPFVYGWQQAG
;
A
#
# COMPACT_ATOMS: atom_id res chain seq x y z
N ARG A 1 13.90 -30.83 -10.64
CA ARG A 1 15.00 -29.96 -10.15
C ARG A 1 14.38 -28.94 -9.21
N GLY A 2 14.90 -28.78 -8.00
CA GLY A 2 14.36 -27.85 -7.00
C GLY A 2 15.13 -26.52 -7.00
N VAL A 3 14.42 -25.41 -6.84
CA VAL A 3 15.00 -24.10 -6.55
C VAL A 3 15.04 -23.93 -5.03
N ARG A 4 16.16 -23.45 -4.47
CA ARG A 4 16.26 -23.11 -3.05
C ARG A 4 16.16 -21.60 -2.90
N VAL A 5 15.19 -21.14 -2.13
CA VAL A 5 14.99 -19.72 -1.81
C VAL A 5 15.60 -19.43 -0.44
N GLN A 6 16.40 -18.36 -0.34
CA GLN A 6 16.91 -17.84 0.93
C GLN A 6 16.24 -16.50 1.21
N ILE A 7 15.54 -16.40 2.34
CA ILE A 7 14.81 -15.18 2.71
C ILE A 7 15.70 -14.35 3.63
N ARG A 8 15.84 -13.06 3.32
CA ARG A 8 16.44 -12.05 4.20
C ARG A 8 15.34 -11.07 4.59
N LEU A 9 15.12 -10.93 5.89
CA LEU A 9 14.15 -9.98 6.44
C LEU A 9 14.91 -8.77 6.95
N GLU A 10 14.51 -7.59 6.48
CA GLU A 10 15.03 -6.30 6.93
C GLU A 10 13.86 -5.45 7.41
N SER A 11 14.13 -4.42 8.23
CA SER A 11 13.09 -3.44 8.54
C SER A 11 12.69 -2.69 7.26
N TYR A 12 11.48 -2.13 7.25
CA TYR A 12 10.97 -1.37 6.10
C TYR A 12 11.94 -0.26 5.67
N GLU A 13 12.42 0.55 6.63
CA GLU A 13 13.38 1.64 6.34
C GLU A 13 14.72 1.11 5.82
N GLN A 14 15.22 0.01 6.38
CA GLN A 14 16.50 -0.56 5.96
C GLN A 14 16.42 -1.16 4.56
N MET A 15 15.28 -1.76 4.20
CA MET A 15 15.07 -2.40 2.91
C MET A 15 15.37 -1.43 1.75
N TYR A 16 14.87 -0.20 1.79
CA TYR A 16 15.06 0.77 0.70
C TYR A 16 16.49 1.32 0.64
N ALA A 17 17.01 1.80 1.78
CA ALA A 17 18.36 2.37 1.82
C ALA A 17 19.43 1.33 1.41
N ASN A 18 19.23 0.06 1.79
CA ASN A 18 20.13 -1.02 1.41
C ASN A 18 19.95 -1.39 -0.07
N MET A 19 18.73 -1.40 -0.60
CA MET A 19 18.49 -1.84 -1.98
C MET A 19 19.18 -0.94 -3.01
N ASP A 20 19.12 0.39 -2.83
CA ASP A 20 19.80 1.34 -3.72
C ASP A 20 21.31 1.08 -3.80
N ALA A 21 21.95 0.88 -2.65
CA ALA A 21 23.38 0.62 -2.56
C ALA A 21 23.76 -0.76 -3.13
N LEU A 22 22.90 -1.77 -2.95
CA LEU A 22 23.11 -3.10 -3.50
C LEU A 22 22.96 -3.10 -5.03
N LEU A 23 21.97 -2.39 -5.56
CA LEU A 23 21.75 -2.20 -6.99
C LEU A 23 22.93 -1.46 -7.63
N ALA A 24 23.32 -0.30 -7.10
CA ALA A 24 24.47 0.47 -7.58
C ALA A 24 25.79 -0.32 -7.50
N GLY A 25 25.94 -1.17 -6.48
CA GLY A 25 27.12 -2.01 -6.27
C GLY A 25 27.11 -3.35 -7.02
N GLY A 26 26.07 -3.69 -7.78
CA GLY A 26 25.95 -4.98 -8.47
C GLY A 26 25.84 -6.19 -7.52
N ARG A 27 25.29 -5.98 -6.32
CA ARG A 27 25.14 -6.98 -5.25
C ARG A 27 23.68 -7.18 -4.80
N ALA A 28 22.72 -6.71 -5.59
CA ALA A 28 21.30 -6.92 -5.32
C ALA A 28 20.94 -8.41 -5.30
N PRO A 29 19.94 -8.82 -4.50
CA PRO A 29 19.41 -10.19 -4.53
C PRO A 29 18.69 -10.47 -5.85
N ASP A 30 18.47 -11.75 -6.15
CA ASP A 30 17.73 -12.18 -7.36
C ASP A 30 16.26 -11.69 -7.36
N LEU A 31 15.67 -11.55 -6.18
CA LEU A 31 14.30 -11.06 -5.97
C LEU A 31 14.27 -10.18 -4.71
N PHE A 32 13.59 -9.04 -4.80
CA PHE A 32 13.33 -8.16 -3.67
C PHE A 32 11.95 -7.51 -3.79
N ARG A 33 11.49 -6.88 -2.70
CA ARG A 33 10.29 -6.06 -2.69
C ARG A 33 10.69 -4.59 -2.82
N CYS A 34 9.89 -3.84 -3.57
CA CYS A 34 9.99 -2.39 -3.68
C CYS A 34 8.58 -1.80 -3.66
N ASP A 35 8.47 -0.55 -3.25
CA ASP A 35 7.25 0.23 -3.43
C ASP A 35 7.13 0.72 -4.88
N TYR A 36 5.98 1.33 -5.19
CA TYR A 36 5.69 1.85 -6.52
C TYR A 36 6.61 3.04 -6.89
N ALA A 37 7.06 3.82 -5.91
CA ALA A 37 7.87 5.01 -6.15
C ALA A 37 9.29 4.64 -6.60
N ASN A 38 9.93 3.72 -5.87
CA ASN A 38 11.28 3.25 -6.16
C ASN A 38 11.33 2.37 -7.40
N LEU A 39 10.25 1.60 -7.68
CA LEU A 39 10.18 0.77 -8.90
C LEU A 39 10.41 1.60 -10.17
N GLY A 40 9.78 2.78 -10.27
CA GLY A 40 9.94 3.66 -11.43
C GLY A 40 11.39 4.13 -11.61
N MET A 41 12.09 4.42 -10.51
CA MET A 41 13.51 4.76 -10.53
C MET A 41 14.37 3.57 -10.97
N TYR A 42 14.13 2.38 -10.41
CA TYR A 42 14.90 1.18 -10.71
C TYR A 42 14.70 0.71 -12.14
N SER A 43 13.47 0.74 -12.68
CA SER A 43 13.21 0.37 -14.07
C SER A 43 13.91 1.32 -15.05
N ALA A 44 13.97 2.62 -14.74
CA ALA A 44 14.65 3.61 -15.56
C ALA A 44 16.18 3.46 -15.55
N SER A 45 16.75 2.84 -14.50
CA SER A 45 18.20 2.61 -14.38
C SER A 45 18.73 1.48 -15.28
N GLY A 46 17.85 0.66 -15.86
CA GLY A 46 18.21 -0.50 -16.67
C GLY A 46 18.72 -1.71 -15.87
N GLN A 47 18.60 -1.69 -14.54
CA GLN A 47 19.09 -2.75 -13.66
C GLN A 47 18.07 -3.88 -13.42
N LEU A 48 16.81 -3.68 -13.79
CA LEU A 48 15.74 -4.67 -13.62
C LEU A 48 15.56 -5.53 -14.87
N LEU A 49 15.20 -6.80 -14.65
CA LEU A 49 14.89 -7.74 -15.72
C LEU A 49 13.56 -7.37 -16.39
N ASP A 50 13.56 -7.21 -17.72
CA ASP A 50 12.34 -7.12 -18.51
C ASP A 50 11.56 -8.45 -18.40
N LEU A 51 10.40 -8.39 -17.76
CA LEU A 51 9.55 -9.56 -17.52
C LEU A 51 8.63 -9.90 -18.69
N SER A 52 8.63 -9.10 -19.77
CA SER A 52 7.78 -9.32 -20.95
C SER A 52 7.81 -10.76 -21.49
N PRO A 53 8.98 -11.43 -21.59
CA PRO A 53 9.05 -12.80 -22.12
C PRO A 53 8.46 -13.86 -21.20
N TYR A 54 8.25 -13.54 -19.91
CA TYR A 54 7.85 -14.49 -18.88
C TYR A 54 6.35 -14.40 -18.53
N PHE A 55 5.65 -13.35 -18.99
CA PHE A 55 4.24 -13.14 -18.72
C PHE A 55 3.43 -13.08 -20.01
N SER A 56 2.55 -14.08 -20.19
CA SER A 56 1.55 -14.07 -21.26
C SER A 56 0.47 -13.03 -20.98
N THR A 57 -0.29 -12.63 -22.01
CA THR A 57 -1.47 -11.75 -21.83
C THR A 57 -2.45 -12.33 -20.81
N LYS A 58 -2.60 -13.67 -20.77
CA LYS A 58 -3.48 -14.34 -19.83
C LYS A 58 -3.01 -14.16 -18.38
N ASP A 59 -1.71 -14.26 -18.12
CA ASP A 59 -1.16 -14.07 -16.77
C ASP A 59 -1.44 -12.65 -16.25
N ARG A 60 -1.37 -11.66 -17.14
CA ARG A 60 -1.63 -10.25 -16.81
C ARG A 60 -3.07 -9.98 -16.39
N THR A 61 -4.03 -10.72 -16.95
CA THR A 61 -5.46 -10.59 -16.58
C THR A 61 -5.77 -11.06 -15.16
N GLY A 62 -4.81 -11.72 -14.48
CA GLY A 62 -4.92 -12.03 -13.05
C GLY A 62 -4.76 -10.83 -12.13
N PHE A 63 -4.33 -9.67 -12.65
CA PHE A 63 -4.10 -8.45 -11.88
C PHE A 63 -5.10 -7.36 -12.25
N LEU A 64 -5.36 -6.45 -11.31
CA LEU A 64 -6.08 -5.21 -11.62
C LEU A 64 -5.26 -4.41 -12.66
N PRO A 65 -5.89 -3.86 -13.71
CA PRO A 65 -5.18 -3.15 -14.77
C PRO A 65 -4.25 -2.04 -14.25
N ALA A 66 -4.72 -1.25 -13.28
CA ALA A 66 -3.94 -0.18 -12.68
C ALA A 66 -2.68 -0.69 -11.94
N LEU A 67 -2.76 -1.85 -11.28
CA LEU A 67 -1.60 -2.42 -10.58
C LEU A 67 -0.59 -3.02 -11.56
N TRP A 68 -1.06 -3.59 -12.67
CA TRP A 68 -0.18 -4.07 -13.73
C TRP A 68 0.51 -2.91 -14.46
N GLU A 69 -0.21 -1.83 -14.73
CA GLU A 69 0.36 -0.62 -15.33
C GLU A 69 1.41 0.02 -14.42
N ALA A 70 1.18 0.03 -13.10
CA ALA A 70 2.12 0.58 -12.12
C ALA A 70 3.48 -0.13 -12.08
N VAL A 71 3.57 -1.39 -12.53
CA VAL A 71 4.84 -2.12 -12.64
C VAL A 71 5.48 -2.05 -14.03
N CYS A 72 4.85 -1.34 -14.96
CA CYS A 72 5.35 -1.14 -16.32
C CYS A 72 6.16 0.15 -16.43
N HIS A 73 7.28 0.07 -17.14
CA HIS A 73 8.03 1.23 -17.60
C HIS A 73 8.12 1.16 -19.13
N GLU A 74 7.71 2.22 -19.83
CA GLU A 74 7.59 2.25 -21.29
C GLU A 74 6.80 1.04 -21.87
N GLY A 75 5.75 0.63 -21.15
CA GLY A 75 4.88 -0.49 -21.54
C GLY A 75 5.44 -1.89 -21.29
N ARG A 76 6.60 -2.01 -20.63
CA ARG A 76 7.23 -3.30 -20.28
C ARG A 76 7.21 -3.54 -18.77
N PRO A 77 6.79 -4.72 -18.29
CA PRO A 77 6.78 -5.04 -16.86
C PRO A 77 8.20 -5.29 -16.34
N TYR A 78 8.54 -4.66 -15.21
CA TYR A 78 9.81 -4.86 -14.49
C TYR A 78 9.63 -5.41 -13.07
N ALA A 79 8.38 -5.60 -12.64
CA ALA A 79 8.03 -6.26 -11.39
C ALA A 79 6.70 -7.02 -11.54
N VAL A 80 6.31 -7.73 -10.49
CA VAL A 80 5.01 -8.42 -10.41
C VAL A 80 4.23 -7.81 -9.25
N PRO A 81 2.96 -7.40 -9.45
CA PRO A 81 2.14 -6.92 -8.34
C PRO A 81 2.02 -8.00 -7.26
N HIS A 82 2.43 -7.67 -6.04
CA HIS A 82 2.49 -8.62 -4.93
C HIS A 82 1.31 -8.47 -3.96
N HIS A 83 1.02 -7.22 -3.58
CA HIS A 83 -0.08 -6.87 -2.69
C HIS A 83 -0.46 -5.40 -2.91
N THR A 84 -1.66 -5.05 -2.49
CA THR A 84 -2.12 -3.68 -2.36
C THR A 84 -2.89 -3.58 -1.05
N ASP A 85 -2.96 -2.39 -0.50
CA ASP A 85 -3.86 -2.06 0.61
C ASP A 85 -4.65 -0.80 0.27
N THR A 86 -5.56 -0.46 1.17
CA THR A 86 -6.29 0.80 1.13
C THR A 86 -6.54 1.24 2.56
N THR A 87 -6.75 2.54 2.75
CA THR A 87 -7.12 3.07 4.06
C THR A 87 -8.61 2.82 4.30
N ALA A 88 -8.94 2.39 5.52
CA ALA A 88 -10.32 2.28 5.99
C ALA A 88 -10.51 3.06 7.29
N VAL A 89 -11.71 3.58 7.50
CA VAL A 89 -12.09 4.22 8.76
C VAL A 89 -12.63 3.15 9.71
N LEU A 90 -11.91 2.91 10.80
CA LEU A 90 -12.34 2.04 11.89
C LEU A 90 -12.98 2.89 12.99
N TYR A 91 -14.05 2.38 13.62
CA TYR A 91 -14.75 3.10 14.68
C TYR A 91 -15.14 2.21 15.86
N ARG A 92 -15.26 2.84 17.04
CA ARG A 92 -15.71 2.20 18.27
C ARG A 92 -17.23 2.27 18.39
N LYS A 93 -17.90 1.14 18.14
CA LYS A 93 -19.38 1.02 18.13
C LYS A 93 -20.05 1.47 19.43
N ASP A 94 -19.43 1.16 20.57
CA ASP A 94 -19.90 1.56 21.90
C ASP A 94 -19.84 3.07 22.10
N MET A 95 -18.72 3.69 21.74
CA MET A 95 -18.53 5.15 21.80
C MET A 95 -19.50 5.89 20.88
N PHE A 96 -19.74 5.37 19.68
CA PHE A 96 -20.70 5.94 18.73
C PHE A 96 -22.13 5.88 19.28
N ARG A 97 -22.53 4.73 19.86
CA ARG A 97 -23.84 4.58 20.50
C ARG A 97 -24.01 5.54 21.68
N GLU A 98 -23.01 5.68 22.53
CA GLU A 98 -23.03 6.62 23.67
C GLU A 98 -23.14 8.08 23.21
N ALA A 99 -22.47 8.43 22.11
CA ALA A 99 -22.57 9.74 21.49
C ALA A 99 -23.86 9.97 20.68
N GLY A 100 -24.72 8.94 20.53
CA GLY A 100 -25.96 9.02 19.77
C GLY A 100 -25.77 9.03 18.25
N ILE A 101 -24.62 8.54 17.75
CA ILE A 101 -24.32 8.43 16.33
C ILE A 101 -24.90 7.13 15.81
N THR A 102 -25.92 7.23 14.95
CA THR A 102 -26.67 6.08 14.43
C THR A 102 -26.40 5.79 12.96
N HIS A 103 -25.95 6.78 12.20
CA HIS A 103 -25.58 6.63 10.80
C HIS A 103 -24.06 6.54 10.67
N VAL A 104 -23.56 5.41 10.17
CA VAL A 104 -22.15 5.20 9.83
C VAL A 104 -22.11 4.67 8.39
N PRO A 105 -21.39 5.32 7.46
CA PRO A 105 -21.35 4.94 6.06
C PRO A 105 -20.86 3.50 5.89
N SER A 106 -21.54 2.76 5.03
CA SER A 106 -21.15 1.39 4.68
C SER A 106 -20.69 1.22 3.23
N SER A 107 -20.85 2.28 2.42
CA SER A 107 -20.41 2.35 1.03
C SER A 107 -19.89 3.75 0.68
N LEU A 108 -19.35 3.91 -0.53
CA LEU A 108 -18.85 5.21 -1.01
C LEU A 108 -19.98 6.20 -1.31
N GLU A 109 -21.14 5.69 -1.74
CA GLU A 109 -22.32 6.50 -2.05
C GLU A 109 -22.94 7.12 -0.79
N GLU A 110 -22.73 6.48 0.36
CA GLU A 110 -23.15 6.94 1.68
C GLU A 110 -22.03 7.68 2.43
N ALA A 111 -20.86 7.85 1.81
CA ALA A 111 -19.70 8.41 2.49
C ALA A 111 -20.01 9.81 3.03
N TRP A 112 -19.59 10.05 4.28
CA TRP A 112 -19.67 11.38 4.85
C TRP A 112 -18.84 12.36 4.05
N THR A 113 -19.39 13.55 3.90
CA THR A 113 -18.61 14.75 3.59
C THR A 113 -17.64 15.07 4.72
N TRP A 114 -16.64 15.89 4.42
CA TRP A 114 -15.70 16.38 5.45
C TRP A 114 -16.39 17.17 6.57
N ASP A 115 -17.47 17.88 6.25
CA ASP A 115 -18.27 18.61 7.23
C ASP A 115 -19.03 17.66 8.18
N GLU A 116 -19.66 16.62 7.63
CA GLU A 116 -20.34 15.59 8.43
C GLU A 116 -19.34 14.83 9.30
N PHE A 117 -18.18 14.45 8.75
CA PHE A 117 -17.10 13.83 9.51
C PHE A 117 -16.63 14.72 10.68
N SER A 118 -16.49 16.02 10.43
CA SER A 118 -16.09 17.01 11.45
C SER A 118 -17.16 17.15 12.56
N GLU A 119 -18.43 17.17 12.19
CA GLU A 119 -19.57 17.19 13.12
C GLU A 119 -19.60 15.92 13.99
N ILE A 120 -19.36 14.75 13.40
CA ILE A 120 -19.23 13.48 14.13
C ILE A 120 -18.08 13.57 15.15
N CYS A 121 -16.92 14.09 14.74
CA CYS A 121 -15.79 14.27 15.64
C CYS A 121 -16.10 15.23 16.79
N ALA A 122 -16.80 16.34 16.52
CA ALA A 122 -17.22 17.30 17.53
C ALA A 122 -18.19 16.67 18.53
N ARG A 123 -19.15 15.84 18.07
CA ARG A 123 -20.09 15.12 18.94
C ARG A 123 -19.38 14.13 19.85
N LEU A 124 -18.46 13.33 19.31
CA LEU A 124 -17.65 12.39 20.10
C LEU A 124 -16.90 13.12 21.19
N ARG A 125 -16.22 14.23 20.86
CA ARG A 125 -15.47 15.04 21.84
C ARG A 125 -16.35 15.68 22.91
N LYS A 126 -17.57 16.08 22.56
CA LYS A 126 -18.53 16.68 23.50
C LYS A 126 -19.12 15.65 24.45
N LYS A 127 -19.33 14.42 23.99
CA LYS A 127 -20.01 13.35 24.73
C LYS A 127 -19.06 12.47 25.54
N LEU A 128 -17.83 12.31 25.07
CA LEU A 128 -16.83 11.41 25.65
C LEU A 128 -15.63 12.23 26.13
N HIS A 129 -15.26 12.05 27.39
CA HIS A 129 -14.11 12.75 27.99
C HIS A 129 -12.83 11.91 27.89
N GLY A 130 -11.68 12.56 27.69
CA GLY A 130 -10.38 11.88 27.66
C GLY A 130 -10.10 11.04 26.40
N VAL A 131 -10.89 11.20 25.34
CA VAL A 131 -10.69 10.50 24.06
C VAL A 131 -10.39 11.49 22.93
N TYR A 132 -9.60 11.05 21.95
CA TYR A 132 -9.44 11.74 20.68
C TYR A 132 -10.50 11.21 19.70
N PRO A 133 -11.30 12.09 19.05
CA PRO A 133 -12.40 11.66 18.19
C PRO A 133 -11.92 11.00 16.89
N PHE A 134 -10.69 11.29 16.47
CA PHE A 134 -10.05 10.69 15.30
C PHE A 134 -8.54 10.63 15.51
N VAL A 135 -7.93 9.55 15.05
CA VAL A 135 -6.48 9.36 14.98
C VAL A 135 -6.18 8.78 13.61
N TYR A 136 -5.22 9.37 12.92
CA TYR A 136 -4.67 8.85 11.67
C TYR A 136 -3.20 8.54 11.89
N GLY A 137 -2.85 7.26 11.86
CA GLY A 137 -1.47 6.83 11.91
C GLY A 137 -0.95 6.71 10.49
N TRP A 138 -0.16 7.68 10.04
CA TRP A 138 0.61 7.49 8.81
C TRP A 138 1.87 6.68 9.15
N GLN A 139 1.76 5.36 9.10
CA GLN A 139 2.94 4.52 9.03
C GLN A 139 3.29 4.36 7.56
N GLN A 140 4.50 4.73 7.16
CA GLN A 140 5.01 4.48 5.81
C GLN A 140 5.12 2.98 5.48
N ALA A 141 4.92 2.09 6.45
CA ALA A 141 5.03 0.65 6.26
C ALA A 141 3.75 0.07 5.64
N GLY A 142 3.77 -0.11 4.32
CA GLY A 142 3.03 -1.15 3.61
C GLY A 142 3.93 -2.35 3.33
#